data_AF-A0A662DPV0-F1
#
_entry.id   AF-A0A662DPV0-F1
#
_cell.length_a   1.000
_cell.length_b   1.000
_cell.length_c   1.000
_cell.angle_alpha   90.00
_cell.angle_beta   90.00
_cell.angle_gamma   90.00
#
_symmetry.space_group_name_H-M   'P 1'
#
loop_
_entity.id
_entity.type
_entity.pdbx_description
1 polymer ?
#
loop_
_entity_poly.entity_id
_entity_poly.type
_entity_poly.pdbx_seq_one_letter_code
_entity_poly.pdbx_strand_id
1 'polypeptide(L)'
;MTTDNPREVEDLDTEDAEASDNDSGNDEPDAPEALDELEAEELEMLTEDETNEAIVVDEAAEMRAIRRAEIAMETSDVDEAASDEFVCSICFLVKRRSQLAAKRKMICLDCAS
;
A
#
# COMPACT_ATOMS: atom_id res chain seq x y z
N MET A 1 3.99 -41.32 37.34
CA MET A 1 4.96 -41.69 38.39
C MET A 1 5.92 -42.68 37.79
N THR A 2 7.19 -42.29 37.77
CA THR A 2 8.35 -42.92 37.15
C THR A 2 8.79 -44.20 37.86
N THR A 3 9.16 -45.21 37.09
CA THR A 3 10.09 -46.32 37.43
C THR A 3 10.47 -46.97 36.10
N ASP A 4 11.66 -47.47 35.81
CA ASP A 4 13.02 -47.37 36.33
C ASP A 4 13.85 -48.17 35.29
N ASN A 5 15.12 -47.83 35.14
CA ASN A 5 16.09 -48.37 34.18
C ASN A 5 16.39 -49.87 34.49
N PRO A 6 16.87 -50.75 33.57
CA PRO A 6 18.23 -50.67 33.00
C PRO A 6 18.44 -51.20 31.56
N ARG A 7 19.16 -50.40 30.74
CA ARG A 7 20.45 -50.75 30.11
C ARG A 7 20.60 -52.15 29.45
N GLU A 8 20.53 -52.19 28.11
CA GLU A 8 21.41 -53.02 27.28
C GLU A 8 21.90 -52.15 26.10
N VAL A 9 23.22 -51.94 26.06
CA VAL A 9 23.95 -51.23 25.01
C VAL A 9 24.99 -52.20 24.47
N GLU A 10 24.55 -53.07 23.57
CA GLU A 10 25.34 -53.91 22.67
C GLU A 10 24.46 -53.93 21.39
N ASP A 11 24.83 -53.40 20.24
CA ASP A 11 26.09 -53.62 19.53
C ASP A 11 26.61 -52.36 18.83
N LEU A 12 27.91 -52.14 18.98
CA LEU A 12 28.75 -51.32 18.12
C LEU A 12 29.01 -52.11 16.83
N ASP A 13 28.19 -51.93 15.79
CA ASP A 13 28.64 -52.19 14.42
C ASP A 13 28.84 -50.84 13.71
N THR A 14 30.10 -50.42 13.79
CA THR A 14 30.71 -49.37 12.98
C THR A 14 30.98 -49.96 11.60
N GLU A 15 29.96 -49.96 10.75
CA GLU A 15 30.01 -50.12 9.30
C GLU A 15 28.72 -49.45 8.81
N ASP A 16 28.70 -48.34 8.09
CA ASP A 16 29.54 -47.88 7.02
C ASP A 16 29.52 -46.35 7.10
N ALA A 17 30.70 -45.75 7.19
CA ALA A 17 30.83 -44.31 6.98
C ALA A 17 30.67 -44.07 5.48
N GLU A 18 29.45 -44.15 4.99
CA GLU A 18 29.06 -43.51 3.74
C GLU A 18 29.09 -42.02 4.03
N ALA A 19 30.31 -41.46 3.97
CA ALA A 19 30.54 -40.09 3.60
C ALA A 19 29.90 -39.93 2.23
N SER A 20 28.58 -39.73 2.20
CA SER A 20 27.94 -39.01 1.14
C SER A 20 28.52 -37.62 1.25
N ASP A 21 29.65 -37.45 0.58
CA ASP A 21 30.32 -36.20 0.37
C ASP A 21 29.25 -35.25 -0.12
N ASN A 22 28.82 -34.39 0.80
CA ASN A 22 27.99 -33.24 0.51
C ASN A 22 28.91 -32.26 -0.22
N ASP A 23 29.38 -32.64 -1.40
CA ASP A 23 29.81 -31.72 -2.44
C ASP A 23 28.52 -31.20 -3.08
N SER A 24 27.74 -30.46 -2.27
CA SER A 24 27.08 -29.27 -2.80
C SER A 24 28.21 -28.33 -3.18
N GLY A 25 28.84 -28.64 -4.31
CA GLY A 25 29.61 -27.68 -5.07
C GLY A 25 28.72 -26.48 -5.17
N ASN A 26 29.19 -25.39 -4.59
CA ASN A 26 28.61 -24.07 -4.69
C ASN A 26 28.77 -23.58 -6.14
N ASP A 27 28.14 -24.28 -7.08
CA ASP A 27 27.72 -23.80 -8.39
C ASP A 27 26.42 -23.00 -8.21
N GLU A 28 26.36 -22.18 -7.16
CA GLU A 28 25.46 -21.04 -7.19
C GLU A 28 26.17 -20.09 -8.14
N PRO A 29 25.68 -19.87 -9.38
CA PRO A 29 26.27 -18.85 -10.24
C PRO A 29 26.31 -17.60 -9.38
N ASP A 30 27.47 -16.91 -9.32
CA ASP A 30 27.61 -15.69 -8.54
C ASP A 30 26.36 -14.85 -8.81
N ALA A 31 25.46 -14.76 -7.82
CA ALA A 31 24.13 -14.19 -8.02
C ALA A 31 24.15 -12.83 -8.74
N PRO A 32 25.18 -11.96 -8.61
CA PRO A 32 25.30 -10.78 -9.48
C PRO A 32 25.49 -11.10 -10.96
N GLU A 33 26.33 -12.07 -11.35
CA GLU A 33 26.58 -12.41 -12.76
C GLU A 33 25.32 -12.98 -13.44
N ALA A 34 24.55 -13.81 -12.73
CA ALA A 34 23.29 -14.34 -13.26
C ALA A 34 22.22 -13.25 -13.44
N LEU A 35 22.25 -12.21 -12.60
CA LEU A 35 21.36 -11.05 -12.74
C LEU A 35 21.79 -10.14 -13.89
N ASP A 36 23.10 -9.94 -14.06
CA ASP A 36 23.66 -9.15 -15.15
C ASP A 36 23.37 -9.80 -16.53
N GLU A 37 23.41 -11.14 -16.62
CA GLU A 37 23.08 -11.88 -17.85
C GLU A 37 21.59 -11.75 -18.20
N LEU A 38 20.70 -11.84 -17.20
CA LEU A 38 19.26 -11.65 -17.40
C LEU A 38 18.90 -10.22 -17.80
N GLU A 39 19.58 -9.21 -17.23
CA GLU A 39 19.41 -7.80 -17.62
C GLU A 39 19.84 -7.55 -19.07
N ALA A 40 20.95 -8.17 -19.49
CA ALA A 40 21.42 -8.06 -20.87
C ALA A 40 20.44 -8.69 -21.87
N GLU A 41 19.88 -9.87 -21.56
CA GLU A 41 18.87 -10.52 -22.40
C GLU A 41 17.58 -9.69 -22.53
N GLU A 42 17.13 -9.07 -21.44
CA GLU A 42 15.99 -8.15 -21.45
C GLU A 42 16.24 -6.94 -22.38
N LEU A 43 17.44 -6.38 -22.32
CA LEU A 43 17.87 -5.24 -23.14
C LEU A 43 17.95 -5.58 -24.63
N GLU A 44 18.31 -6.82 -24.98
CA GLU A 44 18.37 -7.31 -26.37
C GLU A 44 16.99 -7.53 -27.01
N MET A 45 15.98 -7.85 -26.19
CA MET A 45 14.60 -8.01 -26.67
C MET A 45 13.87 -6.67 -26.88
N LEU A 46 14.42 -5.57 -26.37
CA LEU A 46 13.80 -4.26 -26.44
C LEU A 46 13.83 -3.71 -27.87
N THR A 47 12.68 -3.26 -28.36
CA THR A 47 12.60 -2.72 -29.73
C THR A 47 13.21 -1.32 -29.82
N GLU A 48 13.69 -0.93 -31.01
CA GLU A 48 14.27 0.43 -31.23
C GLU A 48 13.30 1.55 -30.83
N ASP A 49 11.99 1.32 -30.95
CA ASP A 49 10.95 2.26 -30.53
C ASP A 49 10.85 2.38 -28.99
N GLU A 50 10.98 1.28 -28.26
CA GLU A 50 10.94 1.24 -26.78
C GLU A 50 12.22 1.80 -26.15
N THR A 51 13.40 1.55 -26.74
CA THR A 51 14.69 2.12 -26.28
C THR A 51 14.72 3.65 -26.37
N ASN A 52 13.94 4.23 -27.28
CA ASN A 52 13.87 5.67 -27.54
C ASN A 52 12.70 6.35 -26.81
N GLU A 53 11.84 5.57 -26.15
CA GLU A 53 10.75 6.07 -25.30
C GLU A 53 11.27 6.51 -23.91
N ALA A 54 12.44 7.15 -23.87
CA ALA A 54 12.82 7.96 -22.73
C ALA A 54 11.98 9.24 -22.78
N ILE A 55 10.79 9.19 -22.20
CA ILE A 55 9.93 10.36 -22.02
C ILE A 55 10.72 11.33 -21.13
N VAL A 56 11.33 12.35 -21.75
CA VAL A 56 12.01 13.45 -21.03
C VAL A 56 10.93 14.27 -20.34
N VAL A 57 10.48 13.81 -19.17
CA VAL A 57 9.57 14.54 -18.31
C VAL A 57 10.36 15.67 -17.67
N ASP A 58 10.01 16.92 -17.99
CA ASP A 58 10.51 18.07 -17.24
C ASP A 58 9.89 18.05 -15.84
N GLU A 59 10.60 17.44 -14.89
CA GLU A 59 10.21 17.35 -13.48
C GLU A 59 9.83 18.72 -12.91
N ALA A 60 10.45 19.80 -13.38
CA ALA A 60 10.12 21.15 -12.92
C ALA A 60 8.77 21.65 -13.46
N ALA A 61 8.34 21.20 -14.64
CA ALA A 61 7.01 21.48 -15.17
C ALA A 61 5.94 20.70 -14.39
N GLU A 62 6.21 19.44 -14.06
CA GLU A 62 5.31 18.59 -13.27
C GLU A 62 5.13 19.13 -11.84
N MET A 63 6.23 19.50 -11.17
CA MET A 63 6.19 20.12 -9.84
C MET A 63 5.38 21.43 -9.81
N ARG A 64 5.42 22.22 -10.91
CA ARG A 64 4.57 23.41 -11.05
C ARG A 64 3.11 23.05 -11.28
N ALA A 65 2.82 21.97 -12.01
CA ALA A 65 1.47 21.50 -12.24
C ALA A 65 0.82 20.99 -10.94
N ILE A 66 1.56 20.21 -10.15
CA ILE A 66 1.14 19.72 -8.83
C ILE A 66 0.81 20.91 -7.91
N ARG A 67 1.72 21.88 -7.79
CA ARG A 67 1.48 23.07 -6.96
C ARG A 67 0.25 23.87 -7.42
N ARG A 68 0.00 23.97 -8.73
CA ARG A 68 -1.20 24.63 -9.24
C ARG A 68 -2.48 23.87 -8.89
N ALA A 69 -2.44 22.54 -8.94
CA ALA A 69 -3.55 21.69 -8.55
C ALA A 69 -3.84 21.80 -7.05
N GLU A 70 -2.81 21.84 -6.20
CA GLU A 70 -2.96 22.05 -4.76
C GLU A 70 -3.65 23.40 -4.44
N ILE A 71 -3.18 24.48 -5.07
CA ILE A 71 -3.80 25.81 -4.91
C ILE A 71 -5.24 25.79 -5.40
N ALA A 72 -5.52 25.13 -6.53
CA ALA A 72 -6.88 25.03 -7.06
C ALA A 72 -7.82 24.30 -6.08
N MET A 73 -7.38 23.18 -5.49
CA MET A 73 -8.13 22.43 -4.49
C MET A 73 -8.38 23.25 -3.21
N GLU A 74 -7.36 23.96 -2.72
CA GLU A 74 -7.49 24.85 -1.56
C GLU A 74 -8.50 25.97 -1.81
N THR A 75 -8.63 26.44 -3.05
CA THR A 75 -9.59 27.49 -3.42
C THR A 75 -10.99 26.98 -3.76
N SER A 76 -11.17 25.70 -4.09
CA SER A 76 -12.46 25.15 -4.53
C SER A 76 -13.37 24.66 -3.40
N ASP A 77 -12.87 24.50 -2.18
CA ASP A 77 -13.63 23.89 -1.08
C ASP A 77 -14.23 24.88 -0.08
N VAL A 78 -14.49 26.13 -0.50
CA VAL A 78 -15.35 27.05 0.26
C VAL A 78 -16.37 27.71 -0.67
N ASP A 79 -16.97 26.94 -1.57
CA ASP A 79 -18.33 27.25 -2.01
C ASP A 79 -19.22 27.15 -0.77
N GLU A 80 -19.40 28.33 -0.16
CA GLU A 80 -20.31 28.70 0.92
C GLU A 80 -21.18 27.54 1.40
N ALA A 81 -20.76 26.89 2.49
CA ALA A 81 -21.55 25.92 3.26
C ALA A 81 -23.03 26.28 3.14
N ALA A 82 -23.77 25.46 2.37
CA ALA A 82 -25.08 25.78 1.80
C ALA A 82 -25.86 26.73 2.71
N SER A 83 -25.86 28.02 2.35
CA SER A 83 -26.32 29.10 3.24
C SER A 83 -27.79 28.96 3.64
N ASP A 84 -28.52 28.08 2.96
CA ASP A 84 -29.91 27.74 3.15
C ASP A 84 -30.16 26.47 3.97
N GLU A 85 -29.16 25.85 4.60
CA GLU A 85 -29.33 24.65 5.44
C GLU A 85 -29.10 24.93 6.94
N PHE A 86 -29.72 24.13 7.80
CA PHE A 86 -29.50 24.13 9.25
C PHE A 86 -29.74 22.75 9.86
N VAL A 87 -29.14 22.49 11.03
CA VAL A 87 -29.38 21.27 11.82
C VAL A 87 -30.42 21.56 12.90
N CYS A 88 -31.50 20.78 12.93
CA CYS A 88 -32.53 20.92 13.96
C CYS A 88 -32.02 20.43 15.33
N SER A 89 -32.18 21.22 16.39
CA SER A 89 -31.74 20.87 17.75
C SER A 89 -32.55 19.76 18.42
N ILE A 90 -33.71 19.39 17.87
CA ILE A 90 -34.60 18.35 18.43
C ILE A 90 -34.42 17.01 17.70
N CYS A 91 -34.48 17.02 16.37
CA CYS A 91 -34.40 15.78 15.57
C CYS A 91 -33.03 15.53 14.93
N PHE A 92 -32.07 16.46 15.05
CA PHE A 92 -30.70 16.37 14.54
C PHE A 92 -30.58 16.12 13.03
N LEU A 93 -31.65 16.34 12.27
CA LEU A 93 -31.65 16.26 10.82
C LEU A 93 -31.23 17.60 10.21
N VAL A 94 -30.46 17.54 9.12
CA VAL A 94 -30.20 18.67 8.24
C VAL A 94 -31.49 18.99 7.48
N LYS A 95 -31.91 20.25 7.55
CA LYS A 95 -33.14 20.76 6.94
C LYS A 95 -32.84 22.07 6.24
N ARG A 96 -33.60 22.37 5.19
CA ARG A 96 -33.59 23.70 4.56
C ARG A 96 -34.16 24.76 5.52
N ARG A 97 -33.64 25.99 5.49
CA ARG A 97 -34.09 27.15 6.28
C ARG A 97 -35.55 27.50 6.09
N SER A 98 -36.18 27.08 4.99
CA SER A 98 -37.63 27.16 4.79
C SER A 98 -38.44 26.38 5.83
N GLN A 99 -37.84 25.36 6.45
CA GLN A 99 -38.44 24.55 7.52
C GLN A 99 -38.10 25.07 8.93
N LEU A 100 -37.46 26.24 9.07
CA LEU A 100 -37.05 26.81 10.35
C LEU A 100 -38.25 27.46 11.06
N ALA A 101 -38.71 26.87 12.16
CA ALA A 101 -39.79 27.42 12.97
C ALA A 101 -39.33 28.54 13.91
N ALA A 102 -38.17 28.36 14.54
CA ALA A 102 -37.63 29.28 15.53
C ALA A 102 -36.14 29.52 15.32
N LYS A 103 -35.80 30.69 14.75
CA LYS A 103 -34.41 31.06 14.41
C LYS A 103 -33.44 31.07 15.60
N ARG A 104 -33.94 31.39 16.81
CA ARG A 104 -33.10 31.38 18.03
C ARG A 104 -32.79 29.97 18.55
N LYS A 105 -33.67 29.00 18.30
CA LYS A 105 -33.56 27.65 18.85
C LYS A 105 -33.09 26.62 17.82
N MET A 106 -32.98 27.02 16.55
CA MET A 106 -32.68 26.13 15.41
C MET A 106 -33.58 24.88 15.42
N ILE A 107 -34.91 25.10 15.46
CA ILE A 107 -35.91 24.01 15.49
C ILE A 107 -36.70 24.00 14.18
N CYS A 108 -36.99 22.80 13.64
CA CYS A 108 -37.82 22.64 12.43
C CYS A 108 -39.33 22.70 12.73
N LEU A 109 -40.16 22.99 11.71
CA LEU A 109 -41.63 23.08 11.82
C LEU A 109 -42.27 21.83 12.46
N ASP A 110 -41.78 20.64 12.09
CA ASP A 110 -42.30 19.38 12.62
C ASP A 110 -42.04 19.23 14.13
N CYS A 111 -40.91 19.72 14.63
CA CYS A 111 -40.55 19.64 16.05
C CYS A 111 -41.07 20.82 16.89
N ALA A 112 -41.59 21.86 16.23
CA ALA A 112 -42.21 23.00 16.89
C ALA A 112 -43.75 22.90 16.97
N SER A 113 -44.33 21.89 16.30
CA SER A 113 -45.75 21.55 16.37
C SER A 113 -46.12 20.85 17.67
#